data_AF-A0A2X4UQP0-F1
#
_entry.id   AF-A0A2X4UQP0-F1
#
_cell.length_a   1.000
_cell.length_b   1.000
_cell.length_c   1.000
_cell.angle_alpha   90.00
_cell.angle_beta   90.00
_cell.angle_gamma   90.00
#
_symmetry.space_group_name_H-M   'P 1'
#
loop_
_entity.id
_entity.type
_entity.pdbx_description
1 polymer ?
#
loop_
_entity_poly.entity_id
_entity_poly.type
_entity_poly.pdbx_seq_one_letter_code
_entity_poly.pdbx_strand_id
1 'polypeptide(L)'
;MEHHNSAPVLITGGARRIGLALARSFLQRDIPVIIAYRSDYPALNELKSLGATCIQGDFSTHDGIYRFADRVRQAAPKLRAVIHNASAWLAESAEVPPEQIMAAMLQIHVYTPYLLNQLLEPCLLGQGRQAQILST
;
A
#
# COMPACT_ATOMS: atom_id res chain seq x y z
N MET A 1 17.78 26.66 0.99
CA MET A 1 16.92 25.97 0.01
C MET A 1 16.00 25.07 0.81
N GLU A 2 14.75 25.46 0.99
CA GLU A 2 13.77 24.62 1.69
C GLU A 2 13.47 23.41 0.80
N HIS A 3 13.95 22.23 1.19
CA HIS A 3 13.39 21.00 0.66
C HIS A 3 11.94 20.96 1.12
N HIS A 4 11.01 21.27 0.23
CA HIS A 4 9.60 21.03 0.45
C HIS A 4 9.46 19.51 0.60
N ASN A 5 9.51 19.01 1.85
CA ASN A 5 9.42 17.58 2.14
C ASN A 5 8.01 17.13 1.77
N SER A 6 7.85 16.74 0.50
CA SER A 6 6.56 16.52 -0.10
C SER A 6 6.02 15.17 0.40
N ALA A 7 4.77 15.14 0.86
CA ALA A 7 4.22 13.96 1.52
C ALA A 7 4.30 12.70 0.65
N PRO A 8 4.60 11.53 1.23
CA PRO A 8 4.78 10.31 0.45
C PRO A 8 3.49 9.79 -0.18
N VAL A 9 3.65 9.02 -1.27
CA VAL A 9 2.60 8.17 -1.83
C VAL A 9 2.73 6.77 -1.22
N LEU A 10 1.67 6.26 -0.62
CA LEU A 10 1.60 4.87 -0.16
C LEU A 10 1.13 3.97 -1.30
N ILE A 11 1.85 2.88 -1.59
CA ILE A 11 1.44 1.88 -2.59
C ILE A 11 1.34 0.51 -1.92
N THR A 12 0.13 -0.06 -1.87
CA THR A 12 -0.06 -1.43 -1.37
C THR A 12 0.36 -2.44 -2.43
N GLY A 13 1.07 -3.51 -2.05
CA GLY A 13 1.59 -4.49 -3.02
C GLY A 13 2.62 -3.92 -4.01
N GLY A 14 3.28 -2.81 -3.67
CA GLY A 14 4.13 -2.03 -4.58
C GLY A 14 5.42 -2.73 -5.04
N ALA A 15 5.72 -3.94 -4.57
CA ALA A 15 6.94 -4.67 -4.90
C ALA A 15 6.88 -5.45 -6.24
N ARG A 16 5.74 -5.44 -6.96
CA ARG A 16 5.53 -6.23 -8.18
C ARG A 16 4.73 -5.47 -9.25
N ARG A 17 4.89 -5.88 -10.51
CA ARG A 17 4.06 -5.47 -11.66
C ARG A 17 3.86 -3.95 -11.73
N ILE A 18 2.61 -3.49 -11.86
CA ILE A 18 2.26 -2.07 -11.99
C ILE A 18 2.66 -1.28 -10.74
N GLY A 19 2.51 -1.84 -9.55
CA GLY A 19 2.96 -1.23 -8.30
C GLY A 19 4.46 -0.91 -8.29
N LEU A 20 5.29 -1.81 -8.81
CA LEU A 20 6.74 -1.59 -8.93
C LEU A 20 7.08 -0.49 -9.95
N ALA A 21 6.39 -0.47 -11.08
CA ALA A 21 6.58 0.56 -12.10
C ALA A 21 6.19 1.95 -11.57
N LEU A 22 5.07 2.05 -10.84
CA LEU A 22 4.62 3.28 -10.20
C LEU A 22 5.62 3.76 -9.13
N ALA A 23 6.08 2.85 -8.27
CA ALA A 23 7.07 3.15 -7.24
C ALA A 23 8.34 3.76 -7.83
N ARG A 24 8.92 3.11 -8.86
CA ARG A 24 10.10 3.63 -9.56
C ARG A 24 9.86 4.99 -10.18
N SER A 25 8.73 5.17 -10.87
CA SER A 25 8.39 6.43 -11.54
C SER A 25 8.27 7.60 -10.55
N PHE A 26 7.65 7.37 -9.38
CA PHE A 26 7.58 8.40 -8.35
C PHE A 26 8.94 8.72 -7.74
N LEU A 27 9.74 7.70 -7.39
CA LEU A 27 11.07 7.90 -6.82
C LEU A 27 12.01 8.64 -7.79
N GLN A 28 11.95 8.31 -9.09
CA GLN A 28 12.71 9.00 -10.15
C GLN A 28 12.30 10.48 -10.34
N ARG A 29 11.13 10.87 -9.83
CA ARG A 29 10.62 12.25 -9.87
C ARG A 29 10.74 12.95 -8.51
N ASP A 30 11.57 12.40 -7.61
CA ASP A 30 11.79 12.88 -6.25
C ASP A 30 10.49 12.95 -5.41
N ILE A 31 9.50 12.11 -5.73
CA ILE A 31 8.28 11.95 -4.93
C ILE A 31 8.54 10.81 -3.93
N PRO A 32 8.47 11.07 -2.60
CA PRO A 32 8.69 10.02 -1.61
C PRO A 32 7.64 8.91 -1.72
N VAL A 33 8.05 7.67 -1.51
CA VAL A 33 7.16 6.50 -1.64
C VAL A 33 7.26 5.61 -0.40
N ILE A 34 6.11 5.17 0.10
CA ILE A 34 5.98 4.07 1.05
C ILE A 34 5.47 2.84 0.32
N ILE A 35 6.19 1.73 0.41
CA ILE A 35 5.83 0.45 -0.20
C ILE A 35 5.29 -0.48 0.87
N ALA A 36 4.03 -0.92 0.73
CA ALA A 36 3.54 -2.07 1.46
C ALA A 36 3.90 -3.37 0.74
N TYR A 37 4.46 -4.33 1.47
CA TYR A 37 4.79 -5.64 0.94
C TYR A 37 4.47 -6.75 1.93
N ARG A 38 4.11 -7.95 1.44
CA ARG A 38 3.80 -9.11 2.29
C ARG A 38 5.02 -10.00 2.53
N SER A 39 5.74 -10.32 1.46
CA SER A 39 6.91 -11.20 1.45
C SER A 39 8.07 -10.48 0.79
N ASP A 40 9.30 -10.86 1.13
CA ASP A 40 10.49 -10.27 0.53
C ASP A 40 10.60 -10.61 -0.97
N TYR A 41 10.90 -9.59 -1.77
CA TYR A 41 11.17 -9.70 -3.19
C TYR A 41 12.48 -8.99 -3.51
N PRO A 42 13.28 -9.46 -4.48
CA PRO A 42 14.53 -8.80 -4.87
C PRO A 42 14.35 -7.31 -5.20
N ALA A 43 13.21 -6.95 -5.80
CA ALA A 43 12.86 -5.56 -6.13
C ALA A 43 12.78 -4.61 -4.91
N LEU A 44 12.59 -5.13 -3.68
CA LEU A 44 12.61 -4.30 -2.48
C LEU A 44 13.99 -3.71 -2.21
N ASN A 45 15.07 -4.43 -2.51
CA ASN A 45 16.43 -3.92 -2.29
C ASN A 45 16.70 -2.73 -3.22
N GLU A 46 16.28 -2.85 -4.49
CA GLU A 46 16.34 -1.76 -5.45
C GLU A 46 15.50 -0.57 -4.98
N LEU A 47 14.25 -0.77 -4.60
CA LEU A 47 13.38 0.31 -4.13
C LEU A 47 13.93 1.01 -2.89
N LYS A 48 14.49 0.27 -1.93
CA LYS A 48 15.19 0.85 -0.76
C LYS A 48 16.41 1.67 -1.19
N SER A 49 17.19 1.20 -2.16
CA SER A 49 18.35 1.95 -2.68
C SER A 49 17.95 3.24 -3.40
N LEU A 50 16.74 3.28 -3.97
CA LEU A 50 16.12 4.48 -4.54
C LEU A 50 15.46 5.40 -3.50
N GLY A 51 15.52 5.07 -2.20
CA GLY A 51 14.99 5.89 -1.11
C GLY A 51 13.57 5.56 -0.68
N ALA A 52 12.99 4.43 -1.11
CA ALA A 52 11.66 4.01 -0.68
C ALA A 52 11.64 3.55 0.79
N THR A 53 10.65 4.02 1.54
CA THR A 53 10.32 3.45 2.85
C THR A 53 9.52 2.17 2.64
N CYS A 54 10.06 1.01 3.04
CA CYS A 54 9.38 -0.27 2.89
C CYS A 54 8.78 -0.72 4.23
N ILE A 55 7.46 -0.95 4.26
CA ILE A 55 6.73 -1.40 5.45
C ILE A 55 6.08 -2.74 5.12
N GLN A 56 6.41 -3.77 5.89
CA GLN A 56 5.77 -5.07 5.72
C GLN A 56 4.33 -5.03 6.26
N GLY A 57 3.37 -5.56 5.50
CA GLY A 57 1.97 -5.65 5.88
C GLY A 57 1.36 -6.95 5.37
N ASP A 58 0.74 -7.71 6.26
CA ASP A 58 -0.11 -8.83 5.89
C ASP A 58 -1.57 -8.41 5.97
N PHE A 59 -2.23 -8.37 4.82
CA PHE A 59 -3.61 -7.92 4.70
C PHE A 59 -4.63 -9.06 4.73
N SER A 60 -4.19 -10.30 4.96
CA SER A 60 -5.07 -11.46 5.12
C SER A 60 -5.95 -11.41 6.37
N THR A 61 -5.72 -10.45 7.27
CA THR A 61 -6.50 -10.26 8.50
C THR A 61 -6.76 -8.77 8.76
N HIS A 62 -7.85 -8.48 9.48
CA HIS A 62 -8.18 -7.14 9.94
C HIS A 62 -7.10 -6.54 10.86
N ASP A 63 -6.60 -7.34 11.80
CA ASP A 63 -5.53 -6.94 12.71
C ASP A 63 -4.23 -6.58 11.96
N GLY A 64 -3.90 -7.33 10.90
CA GLY A 64 -2.76 -7.01 10.05
C GLY A 64 -2.91 -5.66 9.33
N ILE A 65 -4.13 -5.31 8.91
CA ILE A 65 -4.45 -3.99 8.34
C ILE A 65 -4.27 -2.89 9.40
N TYR A 66 -4.79 -3.08 10.61
CA TYR A 66 -4.67 -2.10 11.70
C TYR A 66 -3.21 -1.84 12.08
N ARG A 67 -2.44 -2.89 12.32
CA ARG A 67 -1.00 -2.77 12.62
C ARG A 67 -0.23 -2.11 11.50
N PHE A 68 -0.57 -2.41 10.24
CA PHE A 68 0.05 -1.76 9.11
C PHE A 68 -0.25 -0.25 9.08
N ALA A 69 -1.51 0.14 9.25
CA ALA A 69 -1.91 1.54 9.29
C ALA A 69 -1.20 2.31 10.40
N ASP A 70 -1.05 1.71 11.59
CA ASP A 70 -0.29 2.31 12.71
C ASP A 70 1.16 2.61 12.32
N ARG A 71 1.82 1.65 11.67
CA ARG A 71 3.21 1.82 11.21
C ARG A 71 3.32 2.90 10.14
N VAL A 72 2.34 3.01 9.24
CA VAL A 72 2.31 4.09 8.25
C VAL A 72 2.17 5.44 8.95
N ARG A 73 1.24 5.59 9.90
CA ARG A 73 1.02 6.84 10.65
C ARG A 73 2.25 7.27 11.42
N GLN A 74 2.99 6.32 11.99
CA GLN A 74 4.27 6.58 12.68
C GLN A 74 5.36 7.01 11.71
N ALA A 75 5.44 6.39 10.53
CA ALA A 75 6.45 6.70 9.52
C ALA A 75 6.19 8.01 8.77
N ALA A 76 4.92 8.35 8.53
CA ALA A 76 4.51 9.52 7.78
C ALA A 76 3.19 10.10 8.32
N PRO A 77 3.23 11.22 9.07
CA PRO A 77 2.02 11.84 9.60
C PRO A 77 1.12 12.45 8.50
N LYS A 78 1.66 12.65 7.28
CA LYS A 78 0.92 13.12 6.10
C LYS A 78 1.20 12.19 4.92
N LEU A 79 0.16 11.93 4.13
CA LEU A 79 0.22 11.19 2.88
C LEU A 79 -0.30 12.05 1.74
N ARG A 80 0.38 12.01 0.59
CA ARG A 80 -0.12 12.61 -0.65
C ARG A 80 -1.27 11.81 -1.24
N ALA A 81 -1.12 10.48 -1.26
CA ALA A 81 -2.07 9.58 -1.89
C ALA A 81 -1.90 8.16 -1.34
N VAL A 82 -2.94 7.35 -1.53
CA VAL A 82 -2.90 5.90 -1.30
C VAL A 82 -3.31 5.20 -2.59
N ILE A 83 -2.45 4.31 -3.07
CA ILE A 83 -2.69 3.47 -4.24
C ILE A 83 -2.91 2.04 -3.74
N HIS A 84 -4.14 1.56 -3.91
CA HIS A 84 -4.54 0.20 -3.59
C HIS A 84 -4.21 -0.73 -4.77
N ASN A 85 -3.09 -1.43 -4.65
CA ASN A 85 -2.59 -2.37 -5.66
C ASN A 85 -2.30 -3.77 -5.08
N ALA A 86 -2.39 -3.95 -3.76
CA ALA A 86 -2.35 -5.27 -3.14
C ALA A 86 -3.49 -6.12 -3.69
N SER A 87 -3.13 -7.25 -4.30
CA SER A 87 -4.06 -8.16 -4.96
C SER A 87 -3.72 -9.59 -4.61
N ALA A 88 -4.74 -10.43 -4.57
CA ALA A 88 -4.60 -11.88 -4.47
C ALA A 88 -5.50 -12.53 -5.53
N TRP A 89 -5.07 -13.65 -6.08
CA TRP A 89 -5.95 -14.51 -6.84
C TRP A 89 -5.80 -15.93 -6.31
N LEU A 90 -6.93 -16.54 -5.95
CA LEU A 90 -7.03 -17.92 -5.52
C LEU A 90 -7.96 -18.60 -6.50
N ALA A 91 -7.44 -19.62 -7.20
CA ALA A 91 -8.26 -20.44 -8.08
C ALA A 91 -9.16 -21.35 -7.26
N GLU A 92 -10.32 -21.68 -7.80
CA GLU A 92 -11.22 -22.67 -7.24
C GLU A 92 -10.52 -24.03 -7.12
N SER A 93 -10.82 -24.76 -6.05
CA SER A 93 -10.28 -26.08 -5.76
C SER A 93 -11.35 -26.95 -5.10
N ALA A 94 -11.28 -28.26 -5.32
CA ALA A 94 -12.11 -29.22 -4.60
C ALA A 94 -11.72 -29.34 -3.11
N GLU A 95 -10.51 -28.89 -2.75
CA GLU A 95 -9.95 -29.00 -1.39
C GLU A 95 -10.38 -27.85 -0.47
N VAL A 96 -10.76 -26.70 -1.04
CA VAL A 96 -11.08 -25.49 -0.28
C VAL A 96 -12.53 -25.10 -0.56
N PRO A 97 -13.38 -24.96 0.47
CA PRO A 97 -14.75 -24.53 0.27
C PRO A 97 -14.84 -23.17 -0.44
N PRO A 98 -15.72 -23.00 -1.45
CA PRO A 98 -15.79 -21.77 -2.25
C PRO A 98 -15.97 -20.49 -1.43
N GLU A 99 -16.69 -20.55 -0.31
CA GLU A 99 -16.90 -19.43 0.59
C GLU A 99 -15.60 -18.95 1.27
N GLN A 100 -14.64 -19.85 1.50
CA GLN A 100 -13.34 -19.49 2.06
C GLN A 100 -12.45 -18.80 1.01
N ILE A 101 -12.50 -19.28 -0.23
CA ILE A 101 -11.83 -18.64 -1.37
C ILE A 101 -12.38 -17.22 -1.55
N MET A 102 -13.71 -17.09 -1.59
CA MET A 102 -14.38 -15.80 -1.72
C MET A 102 -14.04 -14.87 -0.54
N ALA A 103 -14.07 -15.37 0.70
CA ALA A 103 -13.72 -14.59 1.88
C ALA A 103 -12.29 -14.04 1.81
N ALA A 104 -11.32 -14.86 1.38
CA ALA A 104 -9.93 -14.43 1.20
C ALA A 104 -9.78 -13.37 0.10
N MET A 105 -10.55 -13.49 -0.98
CA MET A 105 -10.57 -12.50 -2.07
C MET A 105 -11.20 -11.18 -1.59
N LEU A 106 -12.33 -11.22 -0.90
CA LEU A 106 -12.98 -10.05 -0.30
C LEU A 106 -12.06 -9.36 0.73
N GLN A 107 -11.32 -10.13 1.52
CA GLN A 107 -10.36 -9.62 2.50
C GLN A 107 -9.31 -8.71 1.84
N ILE A 108 -8.71 -9.15 0.73
CA ILE A 108 -7.66 -8.38 0.05
C ILE A 108 -8.24 -7.25 -0.81
N HIS A 109 -9.31 -7.51 -1.56
CA HIS A 109 -9.79 -6.57 -2.58
C HIS A 109 -10.84 -5.58 -2.08
N VAL A 110 -11.52 -5.86 -0.97
CA VAL A 110 -12.61 -5.02 -0.45
C VAL A 110 -12.27 -4.48 0.94
N TYR A 111 -12.04 -5.37 1.91
CA TYR A 111 -11.81 -4.93 3.29
C TYR A 111 -10.51 -4.14 3.43
N THR A 112 -9.43 -4.56 2.76
CA THR A 112 -8.15 -3.87 2.84
C THR A 112 -8.22 -2.42 2.35
N PRO A 113 -8.69 -2.13 1.11
CA PRO A 113 -8.84 -0.74 0.67
C PRO A 113 -9.77 0.08 1.56
N TYR A 114 -10.92 -0.48 1.93
CA TYR A 114 -11.92 0.22 2.73
C TYR A 114 -11.37 0.63 4.10
N LEU A 115 -10.77 -0.31 4.83
CA LEU A 115 -10.25 -0.06 6.17
C LEU A 115 -9.03 0.87 6.12
N LEU A 116 -8.11 0.70 5.16
CA LEU A 116 -6.98 1.61 5.03
C LEU A 116 -7.43 3.05 4.72
N ASN A 117 -8.49 3.24 3.93
CA ASN A 117 -9.06 4.58 3.70
C ASN A 117 -9.53 5.21 5.02
N GLN A 118 -10.28 4.46 5.84
CA GLN A 118 -10.77 4.96 7.13
C GLN A 118 -9.62 5.27 8.11
N LEU A 119 -8.63 4.39 8.19
CA LEU A 119 -7.53 4.50 9.16
C LEU A 119 -6.51 5.59 8.79
N LEU A 120 -6.34 5.86 7.49
CA LEU A 120 -5.35 6.80 6.98
C LEU A 120 -5.97 8.13 6.50
N GLU A 121 -7.29 8.29 6.59
CA GLU A 121 -7.97 9.57 6.33
C GLU A 121 -7.29 10.74 7.05
N PRO A 122 -6.93 10.67 8.35
CA PRO A 122 -6.28 11.77 9.04
C PRO A 122 -4.94 12.20 8.40
N CYS A 123 -4.24 11.29 7.73
CA CYS A 123 -2.99 11.58 7.04
C CYS A 123 -3.20 12.27 5.68
N LEU A 124 -4.39 12.13 5.09
CA LEU A 124 -4.74 12.68 3.78
C LEU A 124 -5.41 14.07 3.89
N LEU A 125 -6.02 14.38 5.03
CA LEU A 125 -6.68 15.67 5.27
C LEU A 125 -5.70 16.85 5.17
N GLY A 126 -6.17 17.95 4.58
CA GLY A 126 -5.39 19.19 4.44
C GLY A 126 -4.45 19.26 3.21
N GLN A 127 -4.46 18.26 2.32
CA GLN A 127 -3.63 18.25 1.09
C GLN A 127 -4.31 18.90 -0.14
N GLY A 128 -5.50 19.47 0.00
CA GLY A 128 -6.27 19.99 -1.13
C GLY A 128 -6.68 18.88 -2.12
N ARG A 129 -7.06 19.24 -3.36
CA ARG A 129 -7.64 18.37 -4.40
C ARG A 129 -6.72 17.24 -4.92
N GLN A 130 -5.56 17.02 -4.29
CA GLN A 130 -4.53 16.06 -4.69
C GLN A 130 -4.48 14.77 -3.85
N ALA A 131 -5.23 14.70 -2.74
CA ALA A 131 -5.43 13.44 -2.03
C ALA A 131 -6.30 12.51 -2.88
N GLN A 132 -5.65 11.58 -3.59
CA GLN A 132 -6.33 10.63 -4.48
C GLN A 132 -6.20 9.22 -3.91
N ILE A 133 -7.35 8.56 -3.78
CA ILE A 133 -7.46 7.13 -3.55
C ILE A 133 -7.62 6.50 -4.93
N LEU A 134 -6.62 5.73 -5.35
CA LEU A 134 -6.64 5.01 -6.62
C LEU A 134 -6.71 3.52 -6.32
N SER A 135 -7.80 2.87 -6.70
CA SER A 135 -7.90 1.41 -6.74
C SER A 135 -7.58 0.94 -8.15
N THR A 136 -6.56 0.10 -8.31
CA THR A 136 -6.18 -0.52 -9.59
C THR A 136 -6.49 -2.00 -9.59
#